data_AF-A0A7S0BYS3-F1
#
_entry.id   AF-A0A7S0BYS3-F1
#
_cell.length_a   1.000
_cell.length_b   1.000
_cell.length_c   1.000
_cell.angle_alpha   90.00
_cell.angle_beta   90.00
_cell.angle_gamma   90.00
#
_symmetry.space_group_name_H-M   'P 1'
#
loop_
_entity.id
_entity.type
_entity.pdbx_description
1 polymer ?
#
loop_
_entity_poly.entity_id
_entity_poly.type
_entity_poly.pdbx_seq_one_letter_code
_entity_poly.pdbx_strand_id
1 'polypeptide(L)'
;QGAKGKMSSSDGNSAVFLTDSPELIAKKIREHAFSGGRDTKAEQLAMGANLDVDVSYQWLRFFMEDDEELERIGKEYGSGTGEFWSTGLVKARLIQLLQDLVMEHQKRRALVTNDVVQLWMKERCLV
;
A
#
# COMPACT_ATOMS: atom_id res chain seq x y z
N GLN A 1 11.33 3.87 1.99
CA GLN A 1 12.79 3.80 1.77
C GLN A 1 13.25 2.69 0.81
N GLY A 2 12.48 1.61 0.56
CA GLY A 2 12.84 0.54 -0.39
C GLY A 2 12.81 -0.86 0.24
N ALA A 3 12.94 -1.91 -0.56
CA ALA A 3 12.83 -3.31 -0.11
C ALA A 3 13.88 -3.75 0.95
N LYS A 4 14.97 -2.99 1.11
CA LYS A 4 16.02 -3.26 2.10
C LYS A 4 15.72 -2.71 3.51
N GLY A 5 14.71 -1.83 3.65
CA GLY A 5 14.28 -1.30 4.93
C GLY A 5 13.14 -2.11 5.53
N LYS A 6 13.28 -2.60 6.77
CA LYS A 6 12.15 -3.13 7.52
C LYS A 6 11.26 -1.97 7.98
N MET A 7 9.93 -2.15 7.90
CA MET A 7 9.00 -1.22 8.52
C MET A 7 9.27 -1.17 10.02
N SER A 8 9.45 0.03 10.58
CA SER A 8 9.71 0.21 12.00
C SER A 8 8.77 1.24 12.60
N SER A 9 8.16 0.92 13.74
CA SER A 9 7.39 1.89 14.52
C SER A 9 8.25 3.04 15.07
N SER A 10 9.58 2.86 15.12
CA SER A 10 10.53 3.88 15.56
C SER A 10 10.77 4.98 14.52
N ASP A 11 10.48 4.74 13.24
CA ASP A 11 10.51 5.75 12.19
C ASP A 11 9.09 5.93 11.65
N GLY A 12 8.45 7.01 12.09
CA GLY A 12 7.06 7.33 11.75
C GLY A 12 6.79 7.48 10.25
N ASN A 13 7.84 7.68 9.42
CA ASN A 13 7.74 7.82 7.97
C ASN A 13 8.08 6.53 7.22
N SER A 14 8.59 5.50 7.91
CA SER A 14 8.97 4.21 7.31
C SER A 14 7.79 3.28 7.07
N ALA A 15 6.65 3.53 7.72
CA ALA A 15 5.48 2.66 7.71
C ALA A 15 4.17 3.45 7.63
N VAL A 16 3.17 2.83 7.01
CA VAL A 16 1.76 3.24 7.13
C VAL A 16 1.18 2.56 8.36
N PHE A 17 0.70 3.33 9.33
CA PHE A 17 0.09 2.79 10.55
C PHE A 17 -1.42 2.66 10.37
N LEU A 18 -2.02 1.70 11.09
CA LEU A 18 -3.48 1.49 11.12
C LEU A 18 -4.25 2.66 11.77
N THR A 19 -3.53 3.60 12.38
CA THR A 19 -4.07 4.83 12.99
C THR A 19 -3.83 6.07 12.13
N ASP A 20 -3.16 5.95 10.99
CA ASP A 20 -2.92 7.10 10.10
C ASP A 20 -4.23 7.62 9.51
N SER A 21 -4.30 8.93 9.29
CA SER A 21 -5.41 9.55 8.55
C SER A 21 -5.24 9.31 7.04
N PRO A 22 -6.32 9.42 6.25
CA PRO A 22 -6.24 9.28 4.80
C PRO A 22 -5.18 10.18 4.15
N GLU A 23 -5.04 11.43 4.64
CA GLU A 23 -4.07 12.40 4.14
C GLU A 23 -2.64 11.99 4.46
N LEU A 24 -2.42 11.45 5.67
CA LEU A 24 -1.10 10.98 6.09
C LEU A 24 -0.67 9.73 5.33
N ILE A 25 -1.58 8.79 5.08
CA ILE A 25 -1.34 7.63 4.20
C ILE A 25 -0.89 8.12 2.82
N ALA A 26 -1.65 9.05 2.23
CA ALA A 26 -1.36 9.59 0.92
C ALA A 26 0.00 10.29 0.86
N LYS A 27 0.33 11.07 1.89
CA LYS A 27 1.63 11.75 2.02
C LYS A 27 2.79 10.75 2.07
N LYS A 28 2.70 9.74 2.95
CA LYS A 28 3.74 8.72 3.13
C LYS A 28 4.02 7.96 1.83
N ILE A 29 2.97 7.56 1.10
CA ILE A 29 3.15 6.85 -0.17
C ILE A 29 3.75 7.77 -1.24
N ARG A 30 3.28 9.00 -1.38
CA ARG A 30 3.83 9.94 -2.38
C ARG A 30 5.30 10.26 -2.12
N GLU A 31 5.66 10.58 -0.89
CA GLU A 31 6.98 11.12 -0.53
C GLU A 31 8.01 10.04 -0.18
N HIS A 32 7.62 8.89 0.36
CA HIS A 32 8.56 7.93 0.96
C HIS A 32 8.54 6.52 0.36
N ALA A 33 7.50 6.16 -0.41
CA ALA A 33 7.50 4.91 -1.16
C ALA A 33 8.46 5.03 -2.34
N PHE A 34 9.50 4.19 -2.33
CA PHE A 34 10.50 4.16 -3.38
C PHE A 34 9.85 3.64 -4.68
N SER A 35 10.17 4.29 -5.80
CA SER A 35 9.65 3.90 -7.11
C SER A 35 10.73 3.24 -7.96
N GLY A 36 10.33 2.22 -8.72
CA GLY A 36 11.12 1.64 -9.80
C GLY A 36 10.88 2.28 -11.17
N GLY A 37 10.06 3.33 -11.25
CA GLY A 37 9.82 4.10 -12.47
C GLY A 37 10.99 5.01 -12.84
N ARG A 38 10.88 5.68 -13.99
CA ARG A 38 11.92 6.57 -14.54
C ARG A 38 11.69 8.02 -14.14
N ASP A 39 12.78 8.80 -14.13
CA ASP A 39 12.76 10.21 -13.74
C ASP A 39 12.00 11.08 -14.75
N THR A 40 12.07 10.73 -16.04
CA THR A 40 11.38 11.46 -17.10
C THR A 40 10.23 10.66 -17.70
N LYS A 41 9.19 11.39 -18.13
CA LYS A 41 8.05 10.81 -18.85
C LYS A 41 8.49 10.06 -20.11
N ALA A 42 9.46 10.60 -20.86
CA ALA A 42 9.92 9.99 -22.10
C ALA A 42 10.57 8.62 -21.84
N GLU A 43 11.43 8.52 -20.82
CA GLU A 43 12.05 7.25 -20.43
C GLU A 43 11.03 6.27 -19.87
N GLN A 44 10.08 6.73 -19.05
CA GLN A 44 9.02 5.86 -18.53
C GLN A 44 8.20 5.25 -19.67
N LEU A 45 7.81 6.04 -20.67
CA LEU A 45 7.05 5.54 -21.83
C LEU A 45 7.87 4.61 -22.72
N ALA A 46 9.19 4.78 -22.77
CA ALA A 46 10.06 3.99 -23.64
C ALA A 46 10.56 2.69 -22.99
N MET A 47 10.79 2.70 -21.67
CA MET A 47 11.47 1.62 -20.94
C MET A 47 10.65 1.02 -19.80
N GLY A 48 9.53 1.66 -19.42
CA GLY A 48 8.70 1.24 -18.29
C GLY A 48 9.42 1.28 -16.93
N ALA A 49 8.73 0.72 -15.93
CA ALA A 49 9.21 0.64 -14.55
C ALA A 49 9.78 -0.74 -14.20
N ASN A 50 10.77 -0.77 -13.30
CA ASN A 50 11.22 -2.00 -12.68
C ASN A 50 10.32 -2.35 -11.48
N LEU A 51 9.44 -3.34 -11.68
CA LEU A 51 8.47 -3.77 -10.68
C LEU A 51 9.09 -4.43 -9.45
N ASP A 52 10.26 -5.06 -9.58
CA ASP A 52 10.91 -5.80 -8.49
C ASP A 52 11.38 -4.89 -7.37
N VAL A 53 11.70 -3.64 -7.71
CA VAL A 53 12.18 -2.63 -6.76
C VAL A 53 11.11 -1.61 -6.37
N ASP A 54 9.99 -1.55 -7.10
CA ASP A 54 8.93 -0.58 -6.84
C ASP A 54 8.09 -0.95 -5.62
N VAL A 55 8.23 -0.19 -4.54
CA VAL A 55 7.56 -0.49 -3.26
C VAL A 55 6.04 -0.41 -3.41
N SER A 56 5.54 0.50 -4.24
CA SER A 56 4.09 0.68 -4.40
C SER A 56 3.48 -0.51 -5.12
N TYR A 57 4.12 -1.00 -6.18
CA TYR A 57 3.68 -2.23 -6.84
C TYR A 57 3.80 -3.45 -5.94
N GLN A 58 4.90 -3.60 -5.18
CA GLN A 58 5.03 -4.71 -4.24
C GLN A 58 3.89 -4.69 -3.19
N TRP A 59 3.49 -3.52 -2.69
CA TRP A 59 2.37 -3.43 -1.75
C TRP A 59 1.02 -3.76 -2.39
N LEU A 60 0.79 -3.36 -3.65
CA LEU A 60 -0.40 -3.78 -4.39
C LEU A 60 -0.49 -5.30 -4.45
N ARG A 61 0.61 -6.01 -4.72
CA ARG A 61 0.63 -7.49 -4.71
C ARG A 61 0.23 -8.13 -3.38
N PHE A 62 0.38 -7.42 -2.26
CA PHE A 62 0.02 -7.95 -0.94
C PHE A 62 -1.43 -7.64 -0.55
N PHE A 63 -1.95 -6.48 -0.94
CA PHE A 63 -3.23 -5.98 -0.43
C PHE A 63 -4.35 -5.95 -1.47
N MET A 64 -4.04 -6.01 -2.76
CA MET A 64 -5.04 -6.05 -3.83
C MET A 64 -5.55 -7.49 -3.97
N GLU A 65 -6.86 -7.66 -3.91
CA GLU A 65 -7.54 -8.96 -4.05
C GLU A 65 -7.94 -9.26 -5.50
N ASP A 66 -7.98 -8.25 -6.36
CA ASP A 66 -8.31 -8.38 -7.79
C ASP A 66 -7.04 -8.71 -8.59
N ASP A 67 -6.86 -10.00 -8.90
CA ASP A 67 -5.72 -10.52 -9.66
C ASP A 67 -5.64 -9.95 -11.09
N GLU A 68 -6.79 -9.74 -11.74
CA GLU A 68 -6.84 -9.21 -13.11
C GLU A 68 -6.39 -7.75 -13.13
N GLU A 69 -6.83 -6.95 -12.16
CA GLU A 69 -6.39 -5.57 -12.03
C GLU A 69 -4.90 -5.49 -11.67
N LEU A 70 -4.41 -6.36 -10.78
CA LEU A 70 -3.00 -6.41 -10.39
C LEU A 70 -2.10 -6.77 -11.58
N GLU A 71 -2.50 -7.75 -12.40
CA GLU A 71 -1.79 -8.14 -13.62
C GLU A 71 -1.79 -6.98 -14.63
N ARG A 72 -2.94 -6.31 -14.81
CA ARG A 72 -3.06 -5.14 -15.68
C ARG A 72 -2.12 -4.02 -15.26
N ILE A 73 -2.11 -3.65 -13.97
CA ILE A 73 -1.21 -2.63 -13.41
C ILE A 73 0.24 -3.02 -13.65
N GLY A 74 0.61 -4.27 -13.37
CA GLY A 74 1.97 -4.77 -13.55
C GLY A 74 2.43 -4.66 -15.00
N LYS A 75 1.62 -5.12 -15.94
CA LYS A 75 1.91 -5.03 -17.37
C LYS A 75 2.05 -3.59 -17.85
N GLU A 76 1.06 -2.75 -17.56
CA GLU A 76 1.00 -1.36 -18.02
C GLU A 76 2.13 -0.50 -17.45
N TYR A 77 2.40 -0.64 -16.15
CA TYR A 77 3.45 0.10 -15.49
C TYR A 77 4.84 -0.41 -15.88
N GLY A 78 5.00 -1.73 -15.99
CA GLY A 78 6.23 -2.39 -16.39
C GLY A 78 6.63 -2.10 -17.83
N SER A 79 5.67 -1.88 -18.74
CA SER A 79 5.94 -1.47 -20.12
C SER A 79 5.91 0.05 -20.34
N GLY A 80 5.38 0.83 -19.40
CA GLY A 80 5.19 2.26 -19.57
C GLY A 80 4.06 2.62 -20.53
N THR A 81 3.03 1.78 -20.65
CA THR A 81 1.90 1.98 -21.57
C THR A 81 0.56 1.81 -20.85
N GLY A 82 -0.55 2.18 -21.48
CA GLY A 82 -1.88 1.98 -20.90
C GLY A 82 -2.25 3.02 -19.85
N GLU A 83 -3.19 2.67 -18.97
CA GLU A 83 -3.70 3.57 -17.92
C GLU A 83 -2.66 3.74 -16.82
N PHE A 84 -2.07 2.67 -16.32
CA PHE A 84 -1.10 2.67 -15.23
C PHE A 84 0.35 2.87 -15.69
N TRP A 85 0.57 3.65 -16.75
CA TRP A 85 1.90 3.84 -17.34
C TRP A 85 2.92 4.57 -16.44
N SER A 86 2.46 5.29 -15.40
CA SER A 86 3.31 6.16 -14.56
C SER A 86 3.27 5.83 -13.06
N THR A 87 4.36 6.14 -12.37
CA THR A 87 4.49 6.00 -10.92
C THR A 87 3.35 6.68 -10.16
N GLY A 88 2.95 7.88 -10.60
CA GLY A 88 1.91 8.66 -9.93
C GLY A 88 0.55 7.94 -9.92
N LEU A 89 0.20 7.27 -11.01
CA LEU A 89 -1.06 6.55 -11.16
C LEU A 89 -1.07 5.27 -10.32
N VAL A 90 0.03 4.52 -10.32
CA VAL A 90 0.18 3.33 -9.48
C VAL A 90 0.15 3.70 -7.99
N LYS A 91 0.84 4.77 -7.59
CA LYS A 91 0.77 5.30 -6.22
C LYS A 91 -0.65 5.74 -5.84
N ALA A 92 -1.37 6.41 -6.75
CA ALA A 92 -2.75 6.82 -6.48
C ALA A 92 -3.66 5.61 -6.24
N ARG A 93 -3.51 4.54 -7.05
CA ARG A 93 -4.28 3.31 -6.85
C ARG A 93 -3.97 2.65 -5.51
N LEU A 94 -2.69 2.56 -5.14
CA LEU A 94 -2.29 2.04 -3.83
C LEU A 94 -2.85 2.89 -2.68
N ILE A 95 -2.82 4.22 -2.80
CA ILE A 95 -3.34 5.12 -1.75
C ILE A 95 -4.81 4.84 -1.50
N GLN A 96 -5.61 4.72 -2.57
CA GLN A 96 -7.03 4.41 -2.45
C GLN A 96 -7.25 3.09 -1.71
N LEU A 97 -6.57 2.02 -2.16
CA LEU A 97 -6.64 0.70 -1.53
C LEU A 97 -6.31 0.74 -0.03
N LEU A 98 -5.22 1.41 0.34
CA LEU A 98 -4.79 1.51 1.74
C LEU A 98 -5.73 2.37 2.58
N GLN A 99 -6.27 3.46 2.02
CA GLN A 99 -7.26 4.30 2.70
C GLN A 99 -8.51 3.50 3.04
N ASP A 100 -9.02 2.73 2.09
CA ASP A 100 -10.20 1.89 2.30
C ASP A 100 -9.92 0.80 3.34
N LEU A 101 -8.77 0.11 3.25
CA LEU A 101 -8.36 -0.92 4.20
C LEU A 101 -8.23 -0.37 5.63
N VAL A 102 -7.53 0.76 5.80
CA VAL A 102 -7.31 1.36 7.12
C VAL A 102 -8.62 1.92 7.68
N MET A 103 -9.45 2.55 6.87
CA MET A 103 -10.77 3.04 7.28
C MET A 103 -11.65 1.90 7.80
N GLU A 104 -11.72 0.80 7.06
CA GLU A 104 -12.49 -0.38 7.46
C GLU A 104 -11.95 -1.04 8.73
N HIS A 105 -10.62 -1.10 8.89
CA HIS A 105 -10.00 -1.52 10.14
C HIS A 105 -10.39 -0.61 11.31
N GLN A 106 -10.31 0.71 11.14
CA GLN A 106 -10.63 1.69 12.18
C GLN A 106 -12.11 1.61 12.60
N LYS A 107 -13.04 1.44 11.64
CA LYS A 107 -14.46 1.21 11.93
C LYS A 107 -14.67 -0.04 12.78
N ARG A 108 -14.07 -1.17 12.40
CA ARG A 108 -14.17 -2.42 13.19
C ARG A 108 -13.53 -2.27 14.56
N ARG A 109 -12.36 -1.63 14.65
CA ARG A 109 -11.66 -1.38 15.92
C ARG A 109 -12.48 -0.52 16.87
N ALA A 110 -13.23 0.47 16.36
CA ALA A 110 -14.09 1.32 17.18
C ALA A 110 -15.24 0.56 17.87
N LEU A 111 -15.63 -0.60 17.34
CA LEU A 111 -16.66 -1.47 17.93
C LEU A 111 -16.10 -2.37 19.06
N VAL A 112 -14.78 -2.43 19.24
CA VAL A 112 -14.14 -3.28 20.25
C VAL A 112 -14.18 -2.58 21.60
N THR A 113 -15.12 -2.97 22.46
CA THR A 113 -15.26 -2.46 23.83
C THR A 113 -14.34 -3.20 24.80
N ASN A 114 -14.18 -2.65 26.01
CA ASN A 114 -13.44 -3.33 27.09
C ASN A 114 -14.03 -4.71 27.41
N ASP A 115 -15.35 -4.88 27.36
CA ASP A 115 -16.01 -6.17 27.60
C ASP A 115 -15.65 -7.18 26.51
N VAL A 116 -15.61 -6.75 25.24
CA VAL A 116 -15.13 -7.59 24.13
C VAL A 116 -13.69 -8.00 24.38
N VAL A 117 -12.81 -7.06 24.76
CA VAL A 117 -11.40 -7.38 25.08
C VAL A 117 -11.31 -8.39 26.22
N GLN A 118 -12.03 -8.18 27.32
CA GLN A 118 -12.04 -9.11 28.45
C GLN A 118 -12.54 -10.49 28.06
N LEU A 119 -13.60 -10.57 27.24
CA LEU A 119 -14.14 -11.82 26.73
C LEU A 119 -13.11 -12.60 25.90
N TRP A 120 -12.34 -11.92 25.05
CA TRP A 120 -11.28 -12.52 24.23
C TRP A 120 -10.03 -12.89 25.03
N MET A 121 -9.73 -12.17 26.13
CA MET A 121 -8.59 -12.42 27.00
C MET A 121 -8.87 -13.45 28.11
N LYS A 122 -10.13 -13.83 28.31
CA LYS A 122 -10.52 -14.85 29.30
C LYS A 122 -10.15 -16.24 28.80
N GLU A 123 -9.48 -17.03 29.65
CA GLU A 123 -9.24 -18.44 29.39
C GLU A 123 -10.58 -19.18 29.26
N ARG A 124 -10.77 -19.82 28.11
CA ARG A 124 -11.98 -20.57 27.76
C ARG A 124 -11.64 -21.64 26.74
N CYS A 125 -12.41 -22.72 26.73
CA CYS A 125 -12.33 -23.72 25.66
C CYS A 125 -12.87 -23.09 24.37
N LEU A 126 -12.08 -23.13 23.29
CA LEU A 126 -12.55 -22.84 21.94
C LEU A 126 -13.09 -24.14 21.37
N VAL A 127 -14.37 -24.16 21.01
CA VAL A 127 -15.03 -25.31 20.38
C VAL A 127 -14.69 -25.33 18.89
#